data_AF-A0A815X943-F1
#
_entry.id   AF-A0A815X943-F1
#
_cell.length_a   1.000
_cell.length_b   1.000
_cell.length_c   1.000
_cell.angle_alpha   90.00
_cell.angle_beta   90.00
_cell.angle_gamma   90.00
#
_symmetry.space_group_name_H-M   'P 1'
#
loop_
_entity.id
_entity.type
_entity.pdbx_description
1 polymer ?
#
loop_
_entity_poly.entity_id
_entity_poly.type
_entity_poly.pdbx_seq_one_letter_code
_entity_poly.pdbx_strand_id
1 'polypeptide(L)' 'KSTGFALIYDTLDFAKKFEPRYRLARQGVVEPKKVARKQRKDRKNRMKKVRGTKKAVIKDSKKK' A
#
# COMPACT_ATOMS: atom_id res chain seq x y z
N LYS A 1 10.27 -21.15 -28.55
CA LYS A 1 9.86 -21.90 -27.33
C LYS A 1 10.16 -21.03 -26.12
N SER A 2 9.20 -20.85 -25.19
CA SER A 2 9.37 -20.11 -23.93
C SER A 2 9.20 -21.05 -22.75
N THR A 3 10.00 -20.88 -21.70
CA THR A 3 9.90 -21.60 -20.43
C THR A 3 9.44 -20.65 -19.32
N GLY A 4 8.75 -21.17 -18.31
CA GLY A 4 8.21 -20.37 -17.21
C GLY A 4 7.91 -21.21 -15.98
N PHE A 5 7.49 -20.55 -14.91
CA PHE A 5 7.16 -21.16 -13.62
C PHE A 5 5.72 -20.80 -13.22
N ALA A 6 5.09 -21.68 -12.45
CA ALA A 6 3.75 -21.47 -11.89
C ALA A 6 3.74 -21.80 -10.39
N LEU A 7 2.81 -21.18 -9.67
CA LEU A 7 2.52 -21.45 -8.25
C LEU A 7 1.02 -21.75 -8.15
N ILE A 8 0.67 -22.86 -7.51
CA ILE A 8 -0.72 -23.27 -7.25
C ILE A 8 -0.90 -23.31 -5.74
N TYR A 9 -1.98 -22.68 -5.26
CA TYR A 9 -2.35 -22.66 -3.84
C TYR A 9 -3.73 -23.28 -3.67
N ASP A 10 -3.94 -23.99 -2.57
CA ASP A 10 -5.21 -24.67 -2.28
C ASP A 10 -6.35 -23.68 -2.00
N THR A 11 -6.04 -22.54 -1.36
CA THR A 11 -7.02 -21.50 -1.04
C THR A 11 -6.51 -20.11 -1.34
N LEU A 12 -7.45 -19.20 -1.58
CA LEU A 12 -7.16 -17.80 -1.90
C LEU A 12 -6.53 -17.03 -0.73
N ASP A 13 -6.80 -17.46 0.51
CA ASP A 13 -6.24 -16.85 1.71
C ASP A 13 -4.74 -17.13 1.85
N PHE A 14 -4.29 -18.34 1.49
CA PHE A 14 -2.86 -18.64 1.43
C PHE A 14 -2.17 -17.79 0.36
N ALA A 15 -2.78 -17.66 -0.82
CA ALA A 15 -2.24 -16.80 -1.88
C ALA A 15 -2.08 -15.35 -1.39
N LYS A 16 -3.10 -14.77 -0.73
CA LYS A 16 -3.03 -13.40 -0.18
C LYS A 16 -1.97 -13.20 0.89
N LYS A 17 -1.68 -14.22 1.69
CA LYS A 17 -0.70 -14.15 2.79
C LYS A 17 0.75 -14.23 2.30
N PHE A 18 1.01 -15.11 1.34
CA PHE A 18 2.37 -15.43 0.90
C PHE A 18 2.79 -14.67 -0.36
N GLU A 19 1.87 -14.38 -1.29
CA GLU A 19 2.24 -13.66 -2.51
C GLU A 19 2.60 -12.19 -2.23
N PRO A 20 3.61 -11.65 -2.92
CA PRO A 20 3.87 -10.23 -2.92
C PRO A 20 2.68 -9.43 -3.45
N ARG A 21 2.37 -8.31 -2.79
CA ARG A 21 1.23 -7.44 -3.15
C ARG A 21 1.17 -7.00 -4.62
N TYR A 22 2.32 -6.88 -5.30
CA TYR A 22 2.34 -6.46 -6.70
C TYR A 22 1.80 -7.54 -7.64
N ARG A 23 1.93 -8.84 -7.30
CA ARG A 23 1.37 -9.95 -8.07
C ARG A 23 -0.15 -10.00 -7.90
N LEU A 24 -0.61 -9.88 -6.66
CA LEU A 24 -2.04 -9.78 -6.33
C LEU A 24 -2.72 -8.59 -7.03
N ALA A 25 -2.00 -7.48 -7.19
CA ALA A 25 -2.52 -6.32 -7.93
C ALA A 25 -2.60 -6.57 -9.45
N ARG A 26 -1.68 -7.35 -10.03
CA ARG A 26 -1.76 -7.77 -11.44
C ARG A 26 -2.88 -8.78 -11.68
N GLN A 27 -3.14 -9.64 -10.70
CA GLN A 27 -4.26 -10.60 -10.72
C GLN A 27 -5.62 -9.94 -10.45
N GLY A 28 -5.65 -8.67 -10.03
CA GLY A 28 -6.90 -7.94 -9.72
C GLY A 28 -7.50 -8.22 -8.34
N VAL A 29 -6.82 -9.01 -7.49
CA VAL A 29 -7.30 -9.36 -6.14
C VAL A 29 -7.18 -8.19 -5.16
N VAL A 30 -6.22 -7.27 -5.39
CA VAL A 30 -5.94 -6.13 -4.51
C VAL A 30 -5.69 -4.87 -5.32
N GLU A 31 -6.30 -3.75 -4.93
CA GLU A 31 -6.02 -2.46 -5.58
C GLU A 31 -4.61 -1.93 -5.26
N PRO A 32 -3.88 -1.40 -6.26
CA PRO A 32 -2.57 -0.80 -6.05
C PRO A 32 -2.69 0.53 -5.30
N LYS A 33 -1.82 0.74 -4.30
CA LYS A 33 -1.75 2.02 -3.58
C LYS A 33 -1.14 3.10 -4.48
N LYS A 34 -1.92 4.13 -4.81
CA LYS A 34 -1.53 5.23 -5.71
C LYS A 34 -0.72 6.36 -5.04
N VAL A 35 -0.46 6.30 -3.72
CA VAL A 35 0.17 7.43 -3.01
C VAL A 35 1.66 7.55 -3.34
N ALA A 36 2.03 8.61 -4.06
CA ALA A 36 3.38 8.92 -4.50
C ALA A 36 4.37 9.20 -3.35
N ARG A 37 5.66 8.93 -3.58
CA ARG A 37 6.75 9.12 -2.60
C ARG A 37 6.85 10.57 -2.12
N LYS A 38 6.69 11.55 -3.02
CA LYS A 38 6.72 13.00 -2.71
C LYS A 38 5.66 13.36 -1.68
N GLN A 39 4.39 12.98 -1.91
CA GLN A 39 3.27 13.26 -1.01
C GLN A 39 3.49 12.65 0.40
N ARG A 40 4.09 11.45 0.50
CA ARG A 40 4.42 10.84 1.79
C ARG A 40 5.48 11.63 2.55
N LYS A 41 6.53 12.10 1.86
CA LYS A 41 7.61 12.89 2.46
C LYS A 41 7.11 14.28 2.89
N ASP A 42 6.34 14.95 2.05
CA ASP A 42 5.79 16.28 2.37
C ASP A 42 4.84 16.23 3.56
N ARG A 43 4.01 15.19 3.66
CA ARG A 43 3.17 14.95 4.85
C ARG A 43 4.02 14.72 6.10
N LYS A 44 5.07 13.89 6.02
CA LYS A 44 5.99 13.65 7.14
C LYS A 44 6.63 14.96 7.63
N ASN A 45 7.08 15.81 6.71
CA ASN A 45 7.71 17.08 7.06
C ASN A 45 6.71 18.07 7.68
N ARG A 46 5.47 18.16 7.17
CA ARG A 46 4.41 18.98 7.79
C ARG A 46 4.06 18.51 9.21
N MET A 47 3.93 17.19 9.41
CA MET A 47 3.65 16.62 10.73
C MET A 47 4.76 16.86 11.76
N LYS A 48 6.02 17.01 11.31
CA LYS A 48 7.14 17.34 12.20
C LYS A 48 7.09 18.78 12.73
N LYS A 49 6.45 19.71 12.01
CA LYS A 49 6.37 21.13 12.37
C LYS A 49 5.36 21.44 13.48
N VAL A 50 4.38 20.56 13.70
CA VAL A 50 3.29 20.77 14.67
C VAL A 50 3.36 19.79 15.86
N ARG A 51 2.69 20.15 16.95
CA ARG A 51 2.61 19.41 18.22
C ARG A 51 1.17 19.39 18.75
N GLY A 52 0.90 18.54 19.73
CA GLY A 52 -0.40 18.44 20.40
C GLY A 52 -1.58 18.20 19.43
N THR A 53 -2.73 18.78 19.75
CA THR A 53 -3.98 18.65 18.98
C THR A 53 -3.84 19.08 17.52
N LYS A 54 -3.02 20.10 17.24
CA LYS A 54 -2.73 20.56 15.86
C LYS A 54 -2.11 19.47 14.98
N LYS A 55 -1.42 18.48 15.57
CA LYS A 55 -0.85 17.33 14.84
C LYS A 55 -1.92 16.30 14.43
N ALA A 56 -2.96 16.13 15.24
CA ALA A 56 -4.08 15.24 14.94
C ALA A 56 -4.89 15.76 13.74
N VAL A 57 -5.18 17.07 13.73
CA VAL A 57 -5.90 17.71 12.62
C VAL A 57 -5.21 17.48 11.26
N ILE A 58 -3.88 17.65 11.19
CA ILE A 58 -3.13 17.41 9.95
C ILE A 58 -3.13 15.93 9.54
N LYS A 59 -3.18 15.01 10.51
CA LYS A 59 -3.25 13.56 10.24
C LYS A 59 -4.59 13.17 9.63
N ASP A 60 -5.69 13.74 10.15
CA ASP A 60 -7.06 13.36 9.78
C ASP A 60 -7.60 14.14 8.57
N SER A 61 -6.99 15.28 8.22
CA SER A 61 -7.32 16.10 7.05
C SER A 61 -7.28 15.40 5.67
N LYS A 62 -6.89 14.11 5.61
CA LYS A 62 -6.87 13.30 4.37
C LYS A 62 -7.37 11.86 4.55
N LYS A 63 -8.28 11.61 5.52
CA LYS A 63 -9.14 10.41 5.51
C LYS A 63 -10.55 10.81 5.04
N LYS A 64 -10.63 11.21 3.78
CA LYS A 64 -11.82 11.12 2.93
C LYS A 64 -11.30 10.81 1.53
#